data_AF-A0A850Q3G5-F1
#
_entry.id   AF-A0A850Q3G5-F1
#
_cell.length_a   1.000
_cell.length_b   1.000
_cell.length_c   1.000
_cell.angle_alpha   90.00
_cell.angle_beta   90.00
_cell.angle_gamma   90.00
#
_symmetry.space_group_name_H-M   'P 1'
#
loop_
_entity.id
_entity.type
_entity.pdbx_description
1 polymer ?
#
loop_
_entity_poly.entity_id
_entity_poly.type
_entity_poly.pdbx_seq_one_letter_code
_entity_poly.pdbx_strand_id
1 'polypeptide(L)'
;MNARKKNCLEILLKLEKDDNIINRFSVFNSTSWVCIKNIVYERSLDNISYASVSKQGFISIKFIWLVFVSLLSYVRKVINHKPQNFYIGAASGIFNYKGEYIDTYLPYEISKNPGVPKNDILYWITATHLDQMWLQRKYIEENSAIVSSFVVTPFRLFLTKIIKIFLLANSTIKEAAVDVSENLMLEGINVPQKDIVEMHSRFCAGYIIYRILLFPFKIKRAYIVSAYSNSEICAVLIKMGAEIIEIQHGIIGPVHRGYNYAVKSTLLPTPNVVSVYNDFWKNELIEAGYFALNQVVVNRRLKYNLAEKEIQIFIFPYIVFTGQGMYPKDISEFINNLMLINSSINLVYVPHPNEDIKYISIMERTTKNSRVHYALNNIISTEKLIKDCVAHISINSSCHFDAIHYVGRTFVLNLIEGNVMFDYVERYPKSFILISSANEFAEYI
;
A
#
# COMPACT_ATOMS: atom_id res chain seq x y z
N MET A 1 18.99 2.81 0.55
CA MET A 1 18.30 3.01 -0.76
C MET A 1 19.26 2.89 -1.97
N ASN A 2 18.90 2.22 -3.09
CA ASN A 2 19.70 2.21 -4.34
C ASN A 2 20.00 3.66 -4.79
N ALA A 3 21.25 4.00 -5.15
CA ALA A 3 21.65 5.34 -5.57
C ALA A 3 20.68 5.96 -6.60
N ARG A 4 20.18 5.16 -7.55
CA ARG A 4 19.21 5.59 -8.55
C ARG A 4 17.87 6.05 -7.96
N LYS A 5 17.37 5.39 -6.91
CA LYS A 5 16.13 5.78 -6.19
C LYS A 5 16.30 7.12 -5.49
N LYS A 6 17.45 7.31 -4.85
CA LYS A 6 17.79 8.56 -4.15
C LYS A 6 17.82 9.72 -5.13
N ASN A 7 18.56 9.55 -6.24
CA ASN A 7 18.65 10.56 -7.29
C ASN A 7 17.27 10.88 -7.88
N CYS A 8 16.42 9.86 -8.13
CA CYS A 8 15.06 10.10 -8.64
C CYS A 8 14.22 10.98 -7.69
N LEU A 9 14.21 10.67 -6.39
CA LEU A 9 13.48 11.49 -5.41
C LEU A 9 14.03 12.91 -5.31
N GLU A 10 15.34 13.07 -5.30
CA GLU A 10 15.99 14.39 -5.25
C GLU A 10 15.63 15.27 -6.45
N ILE A 11 15.63 14.70 -7.67
CA ILE A 11 15.18 15.40 -8.89
C ILE A 11 13.71 15.78 -8.78
N LEU A 12 12.84 14.84 -8.38
CA LEU A 12 11.41 15.08 -8.24
C LEU A 12 11.12 16.19 -7.22
N LEU A 13 11.84 16.20 -6.10
CA LEU A 13 11.74 17.27 -5.09
C LEU A 13 12.28 18.60 -5.62
N LYS A 14 13.36 18.60 -6.42
CA LYS A 14 13.88 19.81 -7.05
C LYS A 14 12.87 20.41 -8.05
N LEU A 15 12.28 19.58 -8.90
CA LEU A 15 11.24 20.00 -9.84
C LEU A 15 10.02 20.55 -9.11
N GLU A 16 9.65 19.95 -7.98
CA GLU A 16 8.50 20.33 -7.18
C GLU A 16 8.69 21.66 -6.42
N LYS A 17 9.92 22.08 -6.12
CA LYS A 17 10.21 23.38 -5.47
C LYS A 17 9.92 24.59 -6.37
N ASP A 18 9.94 24.40 -7.67
CA ASP A 18 9.57 25.41 -8.65
C ASP A 18 8.09 25.23 -9.00
N ASP A 19 7.19 25.69 -8.11
CA ASP A 19 5.71 25.56 -8.16
C ASP A 19 5.08 25.63 -9.56
N ASN A 20 5.77 26.27 -10.50
CA ASN A 20 5.57 26.16 -11.93
C ASN A 20 5.23 24.73 -12.41
N ILE A 21 5.91 23.66 -11.98
CA ILE A 21 5.59 22.31 -12.47
C ILE A 21 4.19 21.85 -12.03
N ILE A 22 3.77 22.19 -10.81
CA ILE A 22 2.44 21.88 -10.30
C ILE A 22 1.37 22.63 -11.08
N ASN A 23 1.62 23.90 -11.35
CA ASN A 23 0.71 24.77 -12.10
C ASN A 23 0.59 24.33 -13.56
N ARG A 24 1.69 23.90 -14.19
CA ARG A 24 1.67 23.42 -15.58
C ARG A 24 0.86 22.14 -15.75
N PHE A 25 0.85 21.25 -14.75
CA PHE A 25 -0.02 20.08 -14.71
C PHE A 25 -1.36 20.31 -13.99
N SER A 26 -1.75 21.56 -13.78
CA SER A 26 -3.01 21.88 -13.12
C SER A 26 -4.22 21.66 -14.03
N VAL A 27 -5.29 21.13 -13.45
CA VAL A 27 -6.57 20.90 -14.11
C VAL A 27 -7.66 20.85 -13.06
N PHE A 28 -8.81 21.47 -13.34
CA PHE A 28 -9.98 21.47 -12.43
C PHE A 28 -9.71 22.02 -11.01
N ASN A 29 -8.84 23.01 -10.86
CA ASN A 29 -8.35 23.53 -9.56
C ASN A 29 -7.65 22.46 -8.70
N SER A 30 -7.04 21.46 -9.35
CA SER A 30 -6.15 20.49 -8.74
C SER A 30 -4.95 20.25 -9.68
N THR A 31 -4.09 19.27 -9.40
CA THR A 31 -2.95 18.91 -10.23
C THR A 31 -2.78 17.40 -10.30
N SER A 32 -2.33 16.90 -11.46
CA SER A 32 -1.97 15.49 -11.60
C SER A 32 -0.56 15.17 -11.11
N TRP A 33 0.16 16.14 -10.53
CA TRP A 33 1.56 15.99 -10.15
C TRP A 33 1.80 14.79 -9.22
N VAL A 34 0.90 14.53 -8.26
CA VAL A 34 0.97 13.36 -7.38
C VAL A 34 1.00 12.05 -8.18
N CYS A 35 0.11 11.90 -9.18
CA CYS A 35 0.11 10.74 -10.07
C CYS A 35 1.41 10.61 -10.87
N ILE A 36 1.87 11.72 -11.45
CA ILE A 36 3.08 11.75 -12.29
C ILE A 36 4.30 11.33 -11.46
N LYS A 37 4.49 11.95 -10.29
CA LYS A 37 5.57 11.65 -9.35
C LYS A 37 5.60 10.18 -8.95
N ASN A 38 4.44 9.59 -8.65
CA ASN A 38 4.35 8.19 -8.26
C ASN A 38 4.82 7.24 -9.36
N ILE A 39 4.40 7.47 -10.61
CA ILE A 39 4.74 6.62 -11.75
C ILE A 39 6.17 6.84 -12.23
N VAL A 40 6.66 8.08 -12.23
CA VAL A 40 8.06 8.40 -12.54
C VAL A 40 8.98 7.64 -11.59
N TYR A 41 8.71 7.69 -10.30
CA TYR A 41 9.51 6.95 -9.32
C TYR A 41 9.43 5.44 -9.55
N GLU A 42 8.25 4.88 -9.79
CA GLU A 42 8.11 3.44 -10.10
C GLU A 42 8.91 3.02 -11.33
N ARG A 43 8.89 3.83 -12.39
CA ARG A 43 9.68 3.62 -13.61
C ARG A 43 11.19 3.67 -13.36
N SER A 44 11.64 4.46 -12.39
CA SER A 44 13.05 4.54 -12.02
C SER A 44 13.60 3.27 -11.38
N LEU A 45 12.73 2.32 -10.99
CA LEU A 45 13.11 1.12 -10.25
C LEU A 45 13.64 -0.04 -11.12
N ASP A 46 13.77 0.14 -12.43
CA ASP A 46 14.29 -0.79 -13.47
C ASP A 46 13.68 -2.20 -13.57
N ASN A 47 12.92 -2.66 -12.56
CA ASN A 47 12.49 -4.06 -12.41
C ASN A 47 10.98 -4.24 -12.29
N ILE A 48 10.19 -3.17 -12.35
CA ILE A 48 8.72 -3.30 -12.38
C ILE A 48 8.31 -3.40 -13.83
N SER A 49 8.23 -4.64 -14.33
CA SER A 49 7.37 -4.88 -15.48
C SER A 49 5.97 -4.42 -15.06
N TYR A 50 5.41 -3.43 -15.77
CA TYR A 50 3.97 -3.20 -15.68
C TYR A 50 3.35 -4.51 -16.12
N ALA A 51 2.92 -5.32 -15.15
CA ALA A 51 2.13 -6.50 -15.44
C ALA A 51 0.95 -5.98 -16.25
N SER A 52 1.00 -6.19 -17.56
CA SER A 52 -0.11 -5.85 -18.43
C SER A 52 -1.30 -6.58 -17.83
N VAL A 53 -2.34 -5.82 -17.44
CA VAL A 53 -3.56 -6.42 -16.90
C VAL A 53 -3.99 -7.47 -17.91
N SER A 54 -3.91 -8.74 -17.52
CA SER A 54 -4.12 -9.82 -18.46
C SER A 54 -5.54 -9.69 -19.01
N LYS A 55 -5.65 -9.45 -20.31
CA LYS A 55 -6.94 -9.21 -20.96
C LYS A 55 -7.87 -10.44 -20.87
N GLN A 56 -7.30 -11.61 -20.54
CA GLN A 56 -8.01 -12.89 -20.41
C GLN A 56 -9.03 -12.95 -19.27
N GLY A 57 -9.07 -12.00 -18.34
CA GLY A 57 -10.04 -12.00 -17.22
C GLY A 57 -11.39 -11.31 -17.46
N PHE A 58 -11.50 -10.45 -18.48
CA PHE A 58 -12.62 -9.50 -18.62
C PHE A 58 -13.94 -10.12 -19.13
N ILE A 59 -13.95 -11.38 -19.56
CA ILE A 59 -15.15 -12.06 -20.09
C ILE A 59 -15.39 -13.37 -19.32
N SER A 60 -15.18 -13.35 -18.00
CA SER A 60 -15.55 -14.46 -17.14
C SER A 60 -16.87 -14.17 -16.42
N ILE A 61 -17.61 -15.23 -16.07
CA ILE A 61 -18.82 -15.12 -15.26
C ILE A 61 -18.57 -14.37 -13.93
N LYS A 62 -17.37 -14.55 -13.36
CA LYS A 62 -16.92 -13.87 -12.14
C LYS A 62 -16.86 -12.35 -12.34
N PHE A 63 -16.30 -11.89 -13.47
CA PHE A 63 -16.20 -10.47 -13.79
C PHE A 63 -17.58 -9.86 -14.03
N ILE A 64 -18.44 -10.52 -14.83
CA ILE A 64 -19.80 -10.04 -15.12
C ILE A 64 -20.59 -9.90 -13.82
N TRP A 65 -20.52 -10.91 -12.94
CA TRP A 65 -21.18 -10.89 -11.65
C TRP A 65 -20.69 -9.72 -10.78
N LEU A 66 -19.38 -9.50 -10.68
CA LEU A 66 -18.83 -8.38 -9.89
C LEU A 66 -19.27 -7.01 -10.40
N VAL A 67 -19.27 -6.82 -11.72
CA VAL A 67 -19.76 -5.58 -12.35
C VAL A 67 -21.24 -5.40 -12.04
N PHE A 68 -22.06 -6.43 -12.22
CA PHE A 68 -23.49 -6.39 -11.95
C PHE A 68 -23.80 -6.04 -10.48
N VAL A 69 -23.18 -6.75 -9.52
CA VAL A 69 -23.39 -6.50 -8.08
C VAL A 69 -22.90 -5.10 -7.68
N SER A 70 -21.78 -4.64 -8.24
CA SER A 70 -21.26 -3.29 -7.97
C SER A 70 -22.19 -2.21 -8.52
N LEU A 71 -22.71 -2.36 -9.73
CA LEU A 71 -23.67 -1.43 -10.33
C LEU A 71 -25.00 -1.44 -9.57
N LEU A 72 -25.52 -2.61 -9.20
CA LEU A 72 -26.73 -2.74 -8.41
C LEU A 72 -26.58 -2.07 -7.03
N SER A 73 -25.44 -2.27 -6.38
CA SER A 73 -25.13 -1.63 -5.09
C SER A 73 -25.05 -0.10 -5.23
N TYR A 74 -24.39 0.39 -6.28
CA TYR A 74 -24.34 1.82 -6.60
C TYR A 74 -25.73 2.41 -6.84
N VAL A 75 -26.55 1.81 -7.70
CA VAL A 75 -27.91 2.27 -8.00
C VAL A 75 -28.78 2.26 -6.75
N ARG A 76 -28.71 1.20 -5.92
CA ARG A 76 -29.42 1.14 -4.64
C ARG A 76 -29.03 2.28 -3.71
N LYS A 77 -27.75 2.64 -3.65
CA LYS A 77 -27.31 3.81 -2.87
C LYS A 77 -27.90 5.09 -3.47
N VAL A 78 -27.73 5.34 -4.77
CA VAL A 78 -28.28 6.55 -5.42
C VAL A 78 -29.79 6.74 -5.14
N ILE A 79 -30.59 5.67 -5.21
CA ILE A 79 -32.04 5.75 -5.02
C ILE A 79 -32.41 5.89 -3.54
N ASN A 80 -31.87 5.03 -2.67
CA ASN A 80 -32.42 4.84 -1.33
C ASN A 80 -31.68 5.65 -0.25
N HIS A 81 -30.43 6.04 -0.45
CA HIS A 81 -29.56 6.55 0.62
C HIS A 81 -28.61 7.64 0.11
N LYS A 82 -28.52 8.77 0.79
CA LYS A 82 -27.49 9.79 0.54
C LYS A 82 -26.40 9.66 1.60
N PRO A 83 -25.49 8.67 1.48
CA PRO A 83 -24.42 8.48 2.46
C PRO A 83 -23.65 9.79 2.61
N GLN A 84 -23.39 10.16 3.86
CA GLN A 84 -22.53 11.29 4.17
C GLN A 84 -21.07 10.86 4.32
N ASN A 85 -20.83 9.56 4.53
CA ASN A 85 -19.52 8.96 4.65
C ASN A 85 -19.18 8.17 3.39
N PHE A 86 -17.95 8.33 2.91
CA PHE A 86 -17.40 7.56 1.82
C PHE A 86 -16.21 6.76 2.33
N TYR A 87 -16.11 5.48 1.99
CA TYR A 87 -14.96 4.66 2.32
C TYR A 87 -14.41 4.02 1.05
N ILE A 88 -13.09 4.15 0.84
CA ILE A 88 -12.35 3.52 -0.24
C ILE A 88 -11.33 2.59 0.39
N GLY A 89 -11.68 1.31 0.43
CA GLY A 89 -10.82 0.24 0.93
C GLY A 89 -9.91 -0.34 -0.14
N ALA A 90 -8.97 -1.17 0.31
CA ALA A 90 -8.15 -2.03 -0.53
C ALA A 90 -8.54 -3.49 -0.31
N ALA A 91 -8.66 -4.26 -1.39
CA ALA A 91 -8.93 -5.70 -1.34
C ALA A 91 -7.97 -6.48 -0.43
N SER A 92 -6.72 -6.02 -0.33
CA SER A 92 -5.69 -6.58 0.56
C SER A 92 -6.01 -6.44 2.05
N GLY A 93 -6.96 -5.55 2.41
CA GLY A 93 -7.43 -5.38 3.78
C GLY A 93 -8.51 -6.39 4.18
N ILE A 94 -9.19 -6.99 3.20
CA ILE A 94 -10.24 -7.98 3.44
C ILE A 94 -9.60 -9.33 3.68
N PHE A 95 -9.77 -9.86 4.88
CA PHE A 95 -9.19 -11.14 5.27
C PHE A 95 -10.20 -12.00 6.02
N ASN A 96 -10.00 -13.32 5.98
CA ASN A 96 -10.82 -14.28 6.71
C ASN A 96 -10.26 -14.43 8.13
N TYR A 97 -11.06 -14.09 9.13
CA TYR A 97 -10.77 -14.27 10.54
C TYR A 97 -11.82 -15.19 11.14
N LYS A 98 -11.41 -16.40 11.55
CA LYS A 98 -12.30 -17.41 12.17
C LYS A 98 -13.56 -17.73 11.36
N GLY A 99 -13.46 -17.75 10.03
CA GLY A 99 -14.57 -18.06 9.12
C GLY A 99 -15.35 -16.84 8.64
N GLU A 100 -15.09 -15.65 9.19
CA GLU A 100 -15.75 -14.40 8.79
C GLU A 100 -14.79 -13.50 8.04
N TYR A 101 -15.27 -12.85 6.98
CA TYR A 101 -14.48 -11.83 6.28
C TYR A 101 -14.65 -10.47 6.96
N ILE A 102 -13.53 -9.79 7.19
CA ILE A 102 -13.50 -8.46 7.76
C ILE A 102 -12.51 -7.57 7.00
N ASP A 103 -12.83 -6.29 6.85
CA ASP A 103 -11.92 -5.29 6.28
C ASP A 103 -11.10 -4.61 7.38
N THR A 104 -9.81 -4.88 7.41
CA THR A 104 -8.87 -4.39 8.43
C THR A 104 -8.53 -2.92 8.34
N TYR A 105 -8.80 -2.29 7.20
CA TYR A 105 -8.59 -0.86 7.04
C TYR A 105 -9.83 -0.06 7.41
N LEU A 106 -11.00 -0.70 7.55
CA LEU A 106 -12.22 0.01 7.93
C LEU A 106 -12.03 0.62 9.34
N PRO A 107 -12.07 1.95 9.49
CA PRO A 107 -11.82 2.60 10.78
C PRO A 107 -12.82 2.15 11.84
N TYR A 108 -12.33 1.94 13.07
CA TYR A 108 -13.16 1.48 14.18
C TYR A 108 -14.34 2.41 14.47
N GLU A 109 -14.13 3.72 14.30
CA GLU A 109 -15.17 4.75 14.48
C GLU A 109 -16.36 4.58 13.53
N ILE A 110 -16.11 4.02 12.36
CA ILE A 110 -17.12 3.65 11.36
C ILE A 110 -17.65 2.24 11.64
N SER A 111 -16.80 1.36 12.16
CA SER A 111 -17.08 -0.06 12.36
C SER A 111 -17.62 -0.42 13.76
N LYS A 112 -18.25 0.50 14.50
CA LYS A 112 -18.49 0.41 15.96
C LYS A 112 -19.24 -0.82 16.52
N ASN A 113 -19.56 -1.85 15.76
CA ASN A 113 -19.93 -3.21 16.23
C ASN A 113 -19.66 -4.25 15.11
N PRO A 114 -19.51 -5.56 15.42
CA PRO A 114 -19.71 -6.61 14.43
C PRO A 114 -21.10 -6.42 13.80
N GLY A 115 -21.15 -6.14 12.49
CA GLY A 115 -22.37 -5.72 11.79
C GLY A 115 -22.59 -4.19 11.75
N VAL A 116 -21.64 -3.45 11.17
CA VAL A 116 -21.73 -2.01 10.80
C VAL A 116 -23.15 -1.61 10.36
N PRO A 117 -23.67 -0.40 10.68
CA PRO A 117 -24.86 0.11 10.01
C PRO A 117 -24.48 0.36 8.54
N LYS A 118 -24.63 -0.68 7.70
CA LYS A 118 -24.21 -0.76 6.29
C LYS A 118 -24.83 0.33 5.40
N ASN A 119 -25.80 1.07 5.90
CA ASN A 119 -26.63 1.97 5.12
C ASN A 119 -26.03 3.36 4.91
N ASP A 120 -25.22 3.87 5.84
CA ASP A 120 -24.76 5.28 5.81
C ASP A 120 -23.41 5.52 5.13
N ILE A 121 -22.78 4.46 4.64
CA ILE A 121 -21.47 4.51 3.98
C ILE A 121 -21.62 4.15 2.51
N LEU A 122 -20.98 4.93 1.65
CA LEU A 122 -20.65 4.50 0.30
C LEU A 122 -19.37 3.66 0.39
N TYR A 123 -19.48 2.34 0.28
CA TYR A 123 -18.33 1.44 0.43
C TYR A 123 -17.76 1.05 -0.93
N TRP A 124 -16.60 1.59 -1.28
CA TRP A 124 -15.84 1.21 -2.46
C TRP A 124 -14.62 0.38 -2.09
N ILE A 125 -14.31 -0.62 -2.91
CA ILE A 125 -13.12 -1.46 -2.79
C ILE A 125 -12.33 -1.39 -4.08
N THR A 126 -11.03 -1.14 -3.95
CA THR A 126 -10.07 -1.27 -5.04
C THR A 126 -9.48 -2.68 -5.04
N ALA A 127 -9.49 -3.35 -6.21
CA ALA A 127 -9.01 -4.72 -6.37
C ALA A 127 -8.25 -4.91 -7.68
N THR A 128 -7.28 -5.83 -7.67
CA THR A 128 -6.50 -6.24 -8.84
C THR A 128 -6.75 -7.71 -9.23
N HIS A 129 -7.13 -8.56 -8.27
CA HIS A 129 -7.30 -10.00 -8.49
C HIS A 129 -8.76 -10.42 -8.45
N LEU A 130 -9.26 -10.87 -9.60
CA LEU A 130 -10.64 -11.29 -9.77
C LEU A 130 -11.01 -12.49 -8.88
N ASP A 131 -10.13 -13.49 -8.79
CA ASP A 131 -10.39 -14.70 -8.02
C ASP A 131 -10.47 -14.43 -6.52
N GLN A 132 -9.63 -13.52 -6.00
CA GLN A 132 -9.69 -13.10 -4.61
C GLN A 132 -11.03 -12.43 -4.29
N MET A 133 -11.54 -11.56 -5.17
CA MET A 133 -12.85 -10.93 -4.99
C MET A 133 -14.00 -11.95 -5.07
N TRP A 134 -13.86 -12.96 -5.93
CA TRP A 134 -14.85 -14.04 -6.01
C TRP A 134 -14.94 -14.88 -4.73
N LEU A 135 -13.80 -15.13 -4.08
CA LEU A 135 -13.76 -15.80 -2.76
C LEU A 135 -14.46 -14.95 -1.68
N GLN A 136 -14.43 -13.63 -1.83
CA GLN A 136 -15.02 -12.64 -0.92
C GLN A 136 -16.43 -12.20 -1.32
N ARG A 137 -17.07 -12.84 -2.31
CA ARG A 137 -18.36 -12.42 -2.89
C ARG A 137 -19.47 -12.20 -1.87
N LYS A 138 -19.59 -13.10 -0.87
CA LYS A 138 -20.60 -13.01 0.19
C LYS A 138 -20.41 -11.73 1.01
N TYR A 139 -19.17 -11.41 1.36
CA TYR A 139 -18.83 -10.18 2.07
C TYR A 139 -19.17 -8.93 1.24
N ILE A 140 -18.90 -8.95 -0.07
CA ILE A 140 -19.21 -7.85 -0.99
C ILE A 140 -20.72 -7.61 -1.05
N GLU A 141 -21.52 -8.65 -1.24
CA GLU A 141 -22.99 -8.57 -1.28
C GLU A 141 -23.56 -8.08 0.05
N GLU A 142 -23.16 -8.70 1.16
CA GLU A 142 -23.65 -8.40 2.49
C GLU A 142 -23.39 -6.94 2.86
N ASN A 143 -22.28 -6.35 2.43
CA ASN A 143 -21.92 -4.97 2.72
C ASN A 143 -22.30 -3.98 1.60
N SER A 144 -22.97 -4.45 0.54
CA SER A 144 -23.28 -3.64 -0.66
C SER A 144 -22.05 -2.89 -1.18
N ALA A 145 -20.90 -3.57 -1.17
CA ALA A 145 -19.63 -2.96 -1.55
C ALA A 145 -19.51 -2.85 -3.08
N ILE A 146 -18.95 -1.75 -3.54
CA ILE A 146 -18.76 -1.45 -4.96
C ILE A 146 -17.30 -1.72 -5.31
N VAL A 147 -17.05 -2.72 -6.15
CA VAL A 147 -15.68 -3.04 -6.59
C VAL A 147 -15.30 -2.12 -7.75
N SER A 148 -14.87 -0.91 -7.39
CA SER A 148 -14.71 0.22 -8.31
C SER A 148 -13.68 -0.07 -9.41
N SER A 149 -12.65 -0.88 -9.15
CA SER A 149 -11.63 -1.23 -10.14
C SER A 149 -12.22 -1.88 -11.40
N PHE A 150 -13.23 -2.73 -11.28
CA PHE A 150 -13.82 -3.45 -12.43
C PHE A 150 -14.88 -2.63 -13.16
N VAL A 151 -15.51 -1.66 -12.46
CA VAL A 151 -16.50 -0.76 -13.06
C VAL A 151 -15.80 0.41 -13.72
N VAL A 152 -14.93 1.13 -13.00
CA VAL A 152 -14.38 2.43 -13.41
C VAL A 152 -13.22 2.29 -14.39
N THR A 153 -12.35 1.28 -14.22
CA THR A 153 -11.11 1.18 -15.02
C THR A 153 -11.36 1.08 -16.52
N PRO A 154 -12.31 0.26 -17.03
CA PRO A 154 -12.59 0.21 -18.47
C PRO A 154 -13.00 1.57 -19.05
N PHE A 155 -13.92 2.29 -18.39
CA PHE A 155 -14.34 3.63 -18.81
C PHE A 155 -13.19 4.64 -18.73
N ARG A 156 -12.38 4.57 -17.67
CA ARG A 156 -11.20 5.44 -17.50
C ARG A 156 -10.20 5.20 -18.63
N LEU A 157 -9.91 3.96 -19.00
CA LEU A 157 -8.99 3.64 -20.10
C LEU A 157 -9.51 4.17 -21.45
N PHE A 158 -10.81 4.03 -21.71
CA PHE A 158 -11.43 4.59 -22.91
C PHE A 158 -11.32 6.12 -22.95
N LEU A 159 -11.75 6.80 -21.88
CA LEU A 159 -11.74 8.25 -21.80
C LEU A 159 -10.30 8.82 -21.80
N THR A 160 -9.35 8.11 -21.21
CA THR A 160 -7.91 8.47 -21.25
C THR A 160 -7.43 8.59 -22.70
N LYS A 161 -7.78 7.64 -23.57
CA LYS A 161 -7.37 7.68 -24.99
C LYS A 161 -7.90 8.91 -25.70
N ILE A 162 -9.15 9.29 -25.42
CA ILE A 162 -9.78 10.47 -26.00
C ILE A 162 -9.09 11.74 -25.49
N ILE A 163 -8.96 11.90 -24.17
CA ILE A 163 -8.35 13.09 -23.56
C ILE A 163 -6.89 13.26 -23.99
N LYS A 164 -6.14 12.16 -24.12
CA LYS A 164 -4.74 12.17 -24.56
C LYS A 164 -4.56 12.84 -25.92
N ILE A 165 -5.49 12.67 -26.86
CA ILE A 165 -5.43 13.32 -28.19
C ILE A 165 -5.39 14.85 -28.04
N PHE A 166 -6.24 15.40 -27.17
CA PHE A 166 -6.29 16.85 -26.93
C PHE A 166 -5.08 17.35 -26.13
N LEU A 167 -4.63 16.60 -25.13
CA LEU A 167 -3.49 16.99 -24.31
C LEU A 167 -2.15 16.95 -25.07
N LEU A 168 -2.01 16.07 -26.07
CA LEU A 168 -0.83 16.07 -26.95
C LEU A 168 -0.73 17.33 -27.82
N ALA A 169 -1.84 18.03 -28.04
CA ALA A 169 -1.86 19.31 -28.75
C ALA A 169 -1.63 20.52 -27.81
N ASN A 170 -1.62 20.33 -26.50
CA ASN A 170 -1.39 21.40 -25.52
C ASN A 170 0.11 21.64 -25.33
N SER A 171 0.60 22.82 -25.75
CA SER A 171 2.03 23.17 -25.68
C SER A 171 2.56 23.19 -24.25
N THR A 172 1.82 23.77 -23.30
CA THR A 172 2.22 23.86 -21.89
C THR A 172 2.43 22.49 -21.25
N ILE A 173 1.51 21.54 -21.50
CA ILE A 173 1.62 20.17 -20.98
C ILE A 173 2.78 19.43 -21.64
N LYS A 174 2.98 19.64 -22.95
CA LYS A 174 4.09 19.02 -23.68
C LYS A 174 5.44 19.52 -23.16
N GLU A 175 5.61 20.84 -23.01
CA GLU A 175 6.81 21.46 -22.44
C GLU A 175 7.06 20.97 -21.01
N ALA A 176 6.04 20.92 -20.15
CA ALA A 176 6.19 20.38 -18.80
C ALA A 176 6.61 18.89 -18.79
N ALA A 177 6.10 18.08 -19.71
CA ALA A 177 6.50 16.69 -19.84
C ALA A 177 7.93 16.53 -20.38
N VAL A 178 8.36 17.43 -21.29
CA VAL A 178 9.75 17.52 -21.77
C VAL A 178 10.68 17.83 -20.60
N ASP A 179 10.41 18.89 -19.84
CA ASP A 179 11.25 19.31 -18.71
C ASP A 179 11.45 18.17 -17.69
N VAL A 180 10.38 17.49 -17.30
CA VAL A 180 10.46 16.38 -16.35
C VAL A 180 11.28 15.23 -16.93
N SER A 181 11.03 14.86 -18.19
CA SER A 181 11.73 13.76 -18.86
C SER A 181 13.23 14.05 -19.02
N GLU A 182 13.60 15.26 -19.44
CA GLU A 182 15.00 15.68 -19.61
C GLU A 182 15.76 15.72 -18.29
N ASN A 183 15.16 16.29 -17.23
CA ASN A 183 15.79 16.32 -15.90
C ASN A 183 16.06 14.91 -15.35
N LEU A 184 15.17 13.93 -15.61
CA LEU A 184 15.38 12.53 -15.22
C LEU A 184 16.46 11.85 -16.08
N MET A 185 16.49 12.14 -17.37
CA MET A 185 17.46 11.56 -18.31
C MET A 185 18.90 11.98 -17.99
N LEU A 186 19.12 13.20 -17.47
CA LEU A 186 20.43 13.66 -16.99
C LEU A 186 21.02 12.75 -15.90
N GLU A 187 20.17 12.04 -15.16
CA GLU A 187 20.54 11.09 -14.09
C GLU A 187 20.39 9.62 -14.52
N GLY A 188 20.27 9.36 -15.83
CA GLY A 188 20.15 8.00 -16.40
C GLY A 188 18.78 7.35 -16.19
N ILE A 189 17.76 8.11 -15.79
CA ILE A 189 16.40 7.60 -15.56
C ILE A 189 15.55 7.86 -16.80
N ASN A 190 15.27 6.80 -17.56
CA ASN A 190 14.48 6.92 -18.78
C ASN A 190 12.97 6.87 -18.51
N VAL A 191 12.34 8.04 -18.47
CA VAL A 191 10.87 8.19 -18.48
C VAL A 191 10.44 8.96 -19.72
N PRO A 192 9.80 8.29 -20.71
CA PRO A 192 9.33 8.95 -21.92
C PRO A 192 8.26 10.03 -21.64
N GLN A 193 8.33 11.16 -22.34
CA GLN A 193 7.34 12.24 -22.27
C GLN A 193 5.90 11.74 -22.47
N LYS A 194 5.71 10.79 -23.39
CA LYS A 194 4.40 10.17 -23.67
C LYS A 194 3.78 9.47 -22.46
N ASP A 195 4.59 8.94 -21.54
CA ASP A 195 4.12 8.28 -20.32
C ASP A 195 3.64 9.32 -19.30
N ILE A 196 4.34 10.46 -19.20
CA ILE A 196 3.94 11.59 -18.35
C ILE A 196 2.62 12.19 -18.83
N VAL A 197 2.48 12.47 -20.13
CA VAL A 197 1.24 12.96 -20.73
C VAL A 197 0.10 11.94 -20.54
N GLU A 198 0.39 10.65 -20.67
CA GLU A 198 -0.59 9.59 -20.41
C GLU A 198 -1.05 9.59 -18.95
N MET A 199 -0.16 9.79 -17.98
CA MET A 199 -0.55 9.86 -16.57
C MET A 199 -1.41 11.10 -16.28
N HIS A 200 -1.07 12.25 -16.84
CA HIS A 200 -1.93 13.45 -16.76
C HIS A 200 -3.31 13.18 -17.39
N SER A 201 -3.35 12.53 -18.56
CA SER A 201 -4.59 12.13 -19.22
C SER A 201 -5.46 11.18 -18.37
N ARG A 202 -4.82 10.22 -17.69
CA ARG A 202 -5.50 9.27 -16.78
C ARG A 202 -6.10 9.98 -15.57
N PHE A 203 -5.38 10.95 -15.00
CA PHE A 203 -5.89 11.78 -13.92
C PHE A 203 -7.13 12.57 -14.36
N CYS A 204 -7.06 13.25 -15.51
CA CYS A 204 -8.20 14.01 -16.06
C CYS A 204 -9.42 13.12 -16.31
N ALA A 205 -9.21 11.94 -16.92
CA ALA A 205 -10.28 10.96 -17.15
C ALA A 205 -10.89 10.48 -15.84
N GLY A 206 -10.04 10.14 -14.87
CA GLY A 206 -10.45 9.73 -13.53
C GLY A 206 -11.29 10.81 -12.84
N TYR A 207 -10.82 12.06 -12.83
CA TYR A 207 -11.54 13.20 -12.24
C TYR A 207 -12.95 13.34 -12.83
N ILE A 208 -13.08 13.32 -14.17
CA ILE A 208 -14.38 13.44 -14.84
C ILE A 208 -15.32 12.30 -14.43
N ILE A 209 -14.83 11.06 -14.45
CA ILE A 209 -15.64 9.89 -14.10
C ILE A 209 -16.07 9.96 -12.64
N TYR A 210 -15.15 10.22 -11.71
CA TYR A 210 -15.48 10.28 -10.29
C TYR A 210 -16.37 11.48 -9.95
N ARG A 211 -16.23 12.61 -10.63
CA ARG A 211 -17.16 13.74 -10.49
C ARG A 211 -18.58 13.33 -10.85
N ILE A 212 -18.78 12.57 -11.94
CA ILE A 212 -20.10 12.07 -12.34
C ILE A 212 -20.62 11.05 -11.34
N LEU A 213 -19.79 10.08 -10.94
CA LEU A 213 -20.20 9.01 -10.03
C LEU A 213 -20.48 9.50 -8.61
N LEU A 214 -19.80 10.56 -8.16
CA LEU A 214 -19.97 11.09 -6.81
C LEU A 214 -21.00 12.23 -6.73
N PHE A 215 -21.39 12.82 -7.87
CA PHE A 215 -22.37 13.92 -7.94
C PHE A 215 -23.69 13.64 -7.19
N PRO A 216 -24.28 12.43 -7.23
CA PRO A 216 -25.53 12.17 -6.51
C PRO A 216 -25.40 12.20 -4.98
N PHE A 217 -24.17 12.11 -4.45
CA PHE A 217 -23.91 11.94 -3.03
C PHE A 217 -23.44 13.24 -2.37
N LYS A 218 -23.92 13.49 -1.14
CA LYS A 218 -23.49 14.61 -0.30
C LYS A 218 -22.40 14.16 0.67
N ILE A 219 -21.28 13.70 0.13
CA ILE A 219 -20.15 13.22 0.92
C ILE A 219 -19.59 14.39 1.75
N LYS A 220 -19.63 14.25 3.08
CA LYS A 220 -19.02 15.19 4.02
C LYS A 220 -17.66 14.71 4.49
N ARG A 221 -17.47 13.39 4.59
CA ARG A 221 -16.23 12.78 5.04
C ARG A 221 -15.90 11.55 4.21
N ALA A 222 -14.64 11.41 3.83
CA ALA A 222 -14.11 10.30 3.07
C ALA A 222 -12.94 9.66 3.81
N TYR A 223 -12.95 8.34 3.90
CA TYR A 223 -11.88 7.54 4.47
C TYR A 223 -11.23 6.76 3.34
N ILE A 224 -9.95 7.00 3.07
CA ILE A 224 -9.30 6.49 1.87
C ILE A 224 -8.04 5.73 2.26
N VAL A 225 -7.96 4.46 1.90
CA VAL A 225 -6.72 3.69 1.98
C VAL A 225 -5.81 4.13 0.84
N SER A 226 -4.62 4.65 1.14
CA SER A 226 -3.64 5.14 0.15
C SER A 226 -4.18 6.29 -0.72
N ALA A 227 -4.29 7.49 -0.14
CA ALA A 227 -4.85 8.67 -0.83
C ALA A 227 -4.00 9.09 -2.03
N TYR A 228 -2.66 8.96 -1.93
CA TYR A 228 -1.74 9.27 -3.03
C TYR A 228 -1.96 8.37 -4.27
N SER A 229 -2.52 7.17 -4.10
CA SER A 229 -2.89 6.27 -5.21
C SER A 229 -4.30 6.54 -5.76
N ASN A 230 -5.07 7.39 -5.09
CA ASN A 230 -6.46 7.76 -5.41
C ASN A 230 -6.60 9.28 -5.61
N SER A 231 -5.56 9.92 -6.14
CA SER A 231 -5.44 11.39 -6.21
C SER A 231 -6.57 12.05 -7.00
N GLU A 232 -7.09 11.42 -8.06
CA GLU A 232 -8.21 11.94 -8.83
C GLU A 232 -9.52 11.95 -8.04
N ILE A 233 -9.72 10.98 -7.13
CA ILE A 233 -10.88 10.95 -6.24
C ILE A 233 -10.71 12.01 -5.16
N CYS A 234 -9.50 12.16 -4.61
CA CYS A 234 -9.19 13.19 -3.63
C CYS A 234 -9.45 14.59 -4.21
N ALA A 235 -9.06 14.84 -5.46
CA ALA A 235 -9.34 16.10 -6.15
C ALA A 235 -10.84 16.40 -6.24
N VAL A 236 -11.66 15.41 -6.60
CA VAL A 236 -13.13 15.56 -6.65
C VAL A 236 -13.70 15.83 -5.26
N LEU A 237 -13.25 15.09 -4.24
CA LEU A 237 -13.73 15.22 -2.86
C LEU A 237 -13.38 16.58 -2.24
N ILE A 238 -12.17 17.10 -2.47
CA ILE A 238 -11.78 18.46 -2.07
C ILE A 238 -12.71 19.48 -2.71
N LYS A 239 -13.00 19.34 -4.02
CA LYS A 239 -13.91 20.24 -4.73
C LYS A 239 -15.35 20.18 -4.17
N MET A 240 -15.77 19.03 -3.66
CA MET A 240 -17.06 18.84 -2.99
C MET A 240 -17.07 19.36 -1.56
N GLY A 241 -15.93 19.79 -1.01
CA GLY A 241 -15.80 20.24 0.39
C GLY A 241 -15.84 19.10 1.40
N ALA A 242 -15.51 17.87 0.99
CA ALA A 242 -15.44 16.73 1.89
C ALA A 242 -14.12 16.72 2.68
N GLU A 243 -14.20 16.35 3.96
CA GLU A 243 -13.03 16.04 4.78
C GLU A 243 -12.45 14.68 4.38
N ILE A 244 -11.19 14.64 3.95
CA ILE A 244 -10.48 13.42 3.56
C ILE A 244 -9.57 12.98 4.68
N ILE A 245 -9.79 11.75 5.15
CA ILE A 245 -8.97 11.06 6.13
C ILE A 245 -8.31 9.89 5.42
N GLU A 246 -6.99 9.96 5.25
CA GLU A 246 -6.23 8.82 4.75
C GLU A 246 -6.04 7.79 5.86
N ILE A 247 -6.26 6.52 5.55
CA ILE A 247 -5.91 5.40 6.41
C ILE A 247 -4.57 4.87 5.90
N GLN A 248 -3.60 4.77 6.81
CA GLN A 248 -2.30 4.18 6.50
C GLN A 248 -2.49 2.80 5.87
N HIS A 249 -1.83 2.54 4.74
CA HIS A 249 -1.86 1.23 4.07
C HIS A 249 -0.55 0.45 4.29
N GLY A 250 0.57 1.16 4.22
CA GLY A 250 1.91 0.59 4.32
C GLY A 250 2.92 1.60 4.86
N ILE A 251 4.12 1.60 4.29
CA ILE A 251 5.22 2.48 4.68
C ILE A 251 4.88 3.93 4.35
N ILE A 252 5.04 4.83 5.31
CA ILE A 252 4.87 6.27 5.17
C ILE A 252 6.10 6.99 5.74
N GLY A 253 6.35 8.23 5.33
CA GLY A 253 7.49 9.01 5.85
C GLY A 253 8.44 9.52 4.77
N PRO A 254 9.65 9.96 5.15
CA PRO A 254 10.56 10.71 4.26
C PRO A 254 11.02 9.89 3.05
N VAL A 255 11.14 8.57 3.23
CA VAL A 255 11.58 7.62 2.19
C VAL A 255 10.45 7.22 1.23
N HIS A 256 9.21 7.64 1.48
CA HIS A 256 8.06 7.28 0.66
C HIS A 256 7.59 8.46 -0.21
N ARG A 257 7.73 8.31 -1.53
CA ARG A 257 7.37 9.31 -2.56
C ARG A 257 5.98 9.95 -2.42
N GLY A 258 5.00 9.18 -1.92
CA GLY A 258 3.61 9.60 -1.78
C GLY A 258 3.32 10.45 -0.53
N TYR A 259 4.31 10.68 0.33
CA TYR A 259 4.16 11.45 1.57
C TYR A 259 5.21 12.54 1.76
N ASN A 260 6.16 12.65 0.84
CA ASN A 260 7.23 13.63 0.87
C ASN A 260 7.06 14.59 -0.31
N TYR A 261 6.48 15.78 -0.08
CA TYR A 261 6.29 16.82 -1.10
C TYR A 261 7.06 18.08 -0.72
N ALA A 262 7.82 18.65 -1.65
CA ALA A 262 8.65 19.84 -1.40
C ALA A 262 7.86 21.15 -1.29
N VAL A 263 6.58 21.15 -1.69
CA VAL A 263 5.71 22.32 -1.78
C VAL A 263 4.39 22.09 -1.08
N LYS A 264 3.86 23.15 -0.44
CA LYS A 264 2.54 23.18 0.20
C LYS A 264 1.52 23.90 -0.69
N SER A 265 1.26 23.35 -1.88
CA SER A 265 0.26 23.90 -2.81
C SER A 265 -1.14 23.38 -2.49
N THR A 266 -2.15 24.26 -2.51
CA THR A 266 -3.56 23.88 -2.36
C THR A 266 -4.13 23.12 -3.56
N LEU A 267 -3.39 23.05 -4.68
CA LEU A 267 -3.76 22.25 -5.85
C LEU A 267 -3.48 20.76 -5.65
N LEU A 268 -2.57 20.39 -4.73
CA LEU A 268 -2.24 19.01 -4.46
C LEU A 268 -3.45 18.27 -3.88
N PRO A 269 -3.90 17.17 -4.51
CA PRO A 269 -5.05 16.41 -4.03
C PRO A 269 -4.68 15.46 -2.89
N THR A 270 -4.27 16.02 -1.76
CA THR A 270 -3.82 15.30 -0.56
C THR A 270 -4.90 15.26 0.51
N PRO A 271 -4.84 14.32 1.47
CA PRO A 271 -5.83 14.24 2.53
C PRO A 271 -5.72 15.42 3.51
N ASN A 272 -6.82 15.73 4.21
CA ASN A 272 -6.82 16.71 5.30
C ASN A 272 -6.10 16.14 6.54
N VAL A 273 -6.31 14.85 6.81
CA VAL A 273 -5.78 14.13 7.96
C VAL A 273 -5.23 12.77 7.51
N VAL A 274 -4.13 12.33 8.11
CA VAL A 274 -3.59 10.97 7.94
C VAL A 274 -3.70 10.22 9.27
N SER A 275 -4.43 9.10 9.23
CA SER A 275 -4.63 8.18 10.34
C SER A 275 -3.57 7.08 10.29
N VAL A 276 -2.62 7.15 11.22
CA VAL A 276 -1.45 6.27 11.29
C VAL A 276 -1.57 5.28 12.45
N TYR A 277 -0.87 4.15 12.38
CA TYR A 277 -1.09 3.03 13.30
C TYR A 277 -0.52 3.22 14.71
N ASN A 278 0.56 3.98 14.84
CA ASN A 278 1.29 4.21 16.10
C ASN A 278 2.13 5.50 16.02
N ASP A 279 2.76 5.87 17.14
CA ASP A 279 3.59 7.08 17.22
C ASP A 279 4.85 7.03 16.35
N PHE A 280 5.40 5.83 16.08
CA PHE A 280 6.51 5.68 15.14
C PHE A 280 6.15 6.25 13.77
N TRP A 281 5.01 5.84 13.21
CA TRP A 281 4.56 6.34 11.91
C TRP A 281 4.14 7.81 11.93
N LYS A 282 3.65 8.30 13.08
CA LYS A 282 3.38 9.72 13.25
C LYS A 282 4.67 10.53 13.12
N ASN A 283 5.73 10.13 13.82
CA ASN A 283 7.02 10.80 13.77
C ASN A 283 7.63 10.76 12.38
N GLU A 284 7.59 9.60 11.71
CA GLU A 284 8.02 9.46 10.31
C GLU A 284 7.30 10.45 9.38
N LEU A 285 5.99 10.55 9.49
CA LEU A 285 5.20 11.41 8.62
C LEU A 285 5.43 12.90 8.89
N ILE A 286 5.65 13.29 10.15
CA ILE A 286 6.01 14.67 10.51
C ILE A 286 7.41 15.03 10.02
N GLU A 287 8.37 14.10 10.11
CA GLU A 287 9.72 14.32 9.60
C GLU A 287 9.75 14.47 8.07
N ALA A 288 8.81 13.85 7.36
CA ALA A 288 8.65 14.06 5.91
C ALA A 288 8.29 15.53 5.56
N GLY A 289 7.88 16.35 6.54
CA GLY A 289 7.79 17.80 6.44
C GLY A 289 6.53 18.35 5.75
N TYR A 290 5.73 17.48 5.13
CA TYR A 290 4.52 17.89 4.41
C TYR A 290 3.33 18.12 5.34
N PHE A 291 2.98 17.12 6.18
CA PHE A 291 1.84 17.19 7.09
C PHE A 291 2.21 17.86 8.41
N ALA A 292 1.31 18.70 8.94
CA ALA A 292 1.47 19.29 10.26
C ALA A 292 1.07 18.32 11.39
N LEU A 293 1.52 18.60 12.62
CA LEU A 293 1.26 17.74 13.79
C LEU A 293 -0.23 17.46 14.04
N ASN A 294 -1.09 18.45 13.82
CA ASN A 294 -2.54 18.33 13.98
C ASN A 294 -3.24 17.62 12.81
N GLN A 295 -2.53 17.33 11.72
CA GLN A 295 -3.03 16.58 10.56
C GLN A 295 -2.68 15.10 10.63
N VAL A 296 -1.96 14.66 11.67
CA VAL A 296 -1.57 13.25 11.82
C VAL A 296 -2.14 12.70 13.13
N VAL A 297 -3.05 11.74 13.01
CA VAL A 297 -3.76 11.14 14.14
C VAL A 297 -3.34 9.68 14.30
N VAL A 298 -3.09 9.26 15.54
CA VAL A 298 -2.75 7.86 15.83
C VAL A 298 -4.02 7.08 16.11
N ASN A 299 -4.35 6.14 15.23
CA ASN A 299 -5.44 5.19 15.39
C ASN A 299 -4.91 3.77 15.20
N ARG A 300 -5.19 2.89 16.17
CA ARG A 300 -4.70 1.50 16.14
C ARG A 300 -5.23 0.75 14.92
N ARG A 301 -4.36 -0.05 14.30
CA ARG A 301 -4.72 -1.00 13.24
C ARG A 301 -5.62 -2.10 13.79
N LEU A 302 -6.72 -2.43 13.11
CA LEU A 302 -7.64 -3.50 13.57
C LEU A 302 -6.91 -4.83 13.78
N LYS A 303 -5.97 -5.16 12.87
CA LYS A 303 -5.14 -6.37 13.00
C LYS A 303 -4.39 -6.46 14.32
N TYR A 304 -3.96 -5.33 14.89
CA TYR A 304 -3.27 -5.36 16.18
C TYR A 304 -4.20 -5.78 17.32
N ASN A 305 -5.41 -5.23 17.32
CA ASN A 305 -6.44 -5.62 18.28
C ASN A 305 -6.88 -7.08 18.12
N LEU A 306 -6.81 -7.65 16.92
CA LEU A 306 -7.17 -9.06 16.68
C LEU A 306 -6.05 -9.99 17.15
N ALA A 307 -4.80 -9.68 16.84
CA ALA A 307 -3.65 -10.41 17.37
C ALA A 307 -3.62 -10.39 18.89
N GLU A 308 -4.06 -9.31 19.55
CA GLU A 308 -4.19 -9.29 21.01
C GLU A 308 -5.16 -10.34 21.58
N LYS A 309 -6.17 -10.75 20.81
CA LYS A 309 -7.22 -11.69 21.20
C LYS A 309 -6.96 -13.13 20.73
N GLU A 310 -5.93 -13.34 19.92
CA GLU A 310 -5.55 -14.67 19.45
C GLU A 310 -4.83 -15.46 20.55
N ILE A 311 -5.10 -16.77 20.59
CA ILE A 311 -4.47 -17.68 21.56
C ILE A 311 -3.07 -18.03 21.04
N GLN A 312 -2.09 -18.01 21.94
CA GLN A 312 -0.72 -18.43 21.64
C GLN A 312 -0.68 -19.93 21.30
N ILE A 313 -0.07 -20.28 20.16
CA ILE A 313 0.04 -21.67 19.70
C ILE A 313 1.35 -22.31 20.16
N PHE A 314 2.44 -21.56 20.14
CA PHE A 314 3.76 -22.06 20.53
C PHE A 314 4.05 -21.72 21.99
N ILE A 315 4.25 -22.74 22.82
CA ILE A 315 4.51 -22.60 24.26
C ILE A 315 5.99 -22.41 24.63
N PHE A 316 6.89 -22.58 23.66
CA PHE A 316 8.33 -22.37 23.82
C PHE A 316 8.74 -20.99 23.32
N PRO A 317 9.89 -20.43 23.75
CA PRO A 317 10.46 -19.24 23.12
C PRO A 317 10.84 -19.51 21.67
N TYR A 318 10.48 -18.61 20.75
CA TYR A 318 10.78 -18.74 19.34
C TYR A 318 11.09 -17.41 18.66
N ILE A 319 11.87 -17.51 17.59
CA ILE A 319 12.14 -16.43 16.64
C ILE A 319 11.14 -16.54 15.50
N VAL A 320 10.68 -15.40 15.00
CA VAL A 320 9.92 -15.35 13.75
C VAL A 320 10.82 -14.90 12.61
N PHE A 321 10.87 -15.66 11.52
CA PHE A 321 11.45 -15.23 10.26
C PHE A 321 10.33 -15.03 9.25
N THR A 322 10.07 -13.79 8.80
CA THR A 322 9.09 -13.55 7.72
C THR A 322 9.76 -13.60 6.35
N GLY A 323 9.30 -14.52 5.51
CA GLY A 323 9.77 -14.76 4.16
C GLY A 323 9.43 -13.64 3.18
N GLN A 324 10.08 -13.66 2.02
CA GLN A 324 9.89 -12.66 0.96
C GLN A 324 9.83 -13.22 -0.48
N GLY A 325 9.91 -14.54 -0.65
CA GLY A 325 9.91 -15.19 -1.97
C GLY A 325 11.21 -15.05 -2.76
N MET A 326 12.33 -14.78 -2.09
CA MET A 326 13.65 -14.62 -2.70
C MET A 326 14.75 -15.22 -1.82
N TYR A 327 15.94 -15.44 -2.40
CA TYR A 327 17.13 -15.96 -1.71
C TYR A 327 16.92 -17.23 -0.85
N PRO A 328 16.21 -18.27 -1.34
CA PRO A 328 15.92 -19.45 -0.52
C PRO A 328 17.18 -20.16 -0.01
N LYS A 329 18.27 -20.13 -0.78
CA LYS A 329 19.55 -20.74 -0.40
C LYS A 329 20.18 -20.00 0.77
N ASP A 330 20.35 -18.68 0.65
CA ASP A 330 20.98 -17.84 1.66
C ASP A 330 20.17 -17.82 2.96
N ILE A 331 18.84 -17.79 2.86
CA ILE A 331 17.96 -17.89 4.04
C ILE A 331 18.09 -19.27 4.70
N SER A 332 18.09 -20.35 3.91
CA SER A 332 18.25 -21.70 4.47
C SER A 332 19.60 -21.89 5.17
N GLU A 333 20.67 -21.36 4.58
CA GLU A 333 22.00 -21.38 5.17
C GLU A 333 22.05 -20.59 6.47
N PHE A 334 21.49 -19.38 6.49
CA PHE A 334 21.35 -18.58 7.70
C PHE A 334 20.61 -19.35 8.81
N ILE A 335 19.46 -19.97 8.49
CA ILE A 335 18.68 -20.74 9.46
C ILE A 335 19.47 -21.93 9.98
N ASN A 336 20.12 -22.70 9.10
CA ASN A 336 20.92 -23.86 9.49
C ASN A 336 22.07 -23.47 10.43
N ASN A 337 22.81 -22.40 10.09
CA ASN A 337 23.89 -21.90 10.92
C ASN A 337 23.36 -21.43 12.28
N LEU A 338 22.23 -20.72 12.32
CA LEU A 338 21.60 -20.29 13.58
C LEU A 338 21.24 -21.49 14.47
N MET A 339 20.68 -22.55 13.88
CA MET A 339 20.34 -23.76 14.62
C MET A 339 21.57 -24.50 15.15
N LEU A 340 22.73 -24.40 14.49
CA LEU A 340 23.98 -24.96 14.99
C LEU A 340 24.56 -24.15 16.16
N ILE A 341 24.46 -22.82 16.10
CA ILE A 341 25.02 -21.91 17.12
C ILE A 341 24.21 -21.95 18.41
N ASN A 342 22.88 -21.94 18.31
CA ASN A 342 22.01 -21.92 19.49
C ASN A 342 21.03 -23.11 19.46
N SER A 343 21.31 -24.12 20.29
CA SER A 343 20.51 -25.34 20.37
C SER A 343 19.19 -25.19 21.15
N SER A 344 19.01 -24.07 21.88
CA SER A 344 17.86 -23.84 22.75
C SER A 344 16.70 -23.09 22.08
N ILE A 345 16.98 -22.45 20.94
CA ILE A 345 16.02 -21.60 20.23
C ILE A 345 15.25 -22.40 19.18
N ASN A 346 13.96 -22.08 19.06
CA ASN A 346 13.09 -22.52 17.97
C ASN A 346 12.89 -21.37 16.98
N LEU A 347 12.67 -21.71 15.71
CA LEU A 347 12.40 -20.74 14.65
C LEU A 347 11.07 -21.07 13.98
N VAL A 348 10.22 -20.05 13.85
CA VAL A 348 8.97 -20.11 13.07
C VAL A 348 9.20 -19.31 11.79
N TYR A 349 9.28 -20.01 10.66
CA TYR A 349 9.31 -19.40 9.34
C TYR A 349 7.88 -19.13 8.87
N VAL A 350 7.60 -17.88 8.50
CA VAL A 350 6.30 -17.42 8.00
C VAL A 350 6.45 -17.09 6.51
N PRO A 351 5.97 -17.95 5.60
CA PRO A 351 6.11 -17.73 4.16
C PRO A 351 5.41 -16.45 3.67
N HIS A 352 5.98 -15.79 2.68
CA HIS A 352 5.28 -14.72 1.97
C HIS A 352 4.11 -15.28 1.14
N PRO A 353 2.99 -14.56 0.93
CA PRO A 353 1.91 -15.01 0.05
C PRO A 353 2.31 -15.33 -1.41
N ASN A 354 3.50 -14.89 -1.84
CA ASN A 354 4.05 -15.17 -3.17
C ASN A 354 5.01 -16.38 -3.17
N GLU A 355 5.31 -16.95 -2.01
CA GLU A 355 6.08 -18.19 -1.91
C GLU A 355 5.16 -19.36 -2.23
N ASP A 356 5.42 -20.00 -3.37
CA ASP A 356 4.67 -21.18 -3.78
C ASP A 356 5.09 -22.42 -2.98
N ILE A 357 4.32 -23.50 -3.14
CA ILE A 357 4.61 -24.80 -2.53
C ILE A 357 6.02 -25.29 -2.87
N LYS A 358 6.54 -24.97 -4.06
CA LYS A 358 7.87 -25.42 -4.49
C LYS A 358 8.96 -24.70 -3.69
N TYR A 359 8.84 -23.39 -3.49
CA TYR A 359 9.74 -22.60 -2.66
C TYR A 359 9.75 -23.13 -1.22
N ILE A 360 8.57 -23.31 -0.63
CA ILE A 360 8.42 -23.82 0.73
C ILE A 360 9.03 -25.23 0.86
N SER A 361 8.76 -26.11 -0.11
CA SER A 361 9.32 -27.47 -0.13
C SER A 361 10.85 -27.48 -0.27
N ILE A 362 11.45 -26.46 -0.89
CA ILE A 362 12.90 -26.31 -0.95
C ILE A 362 13.41 -25.94 0.44
N MET A 363 12.83 -24.91 1.05
CA MET A 363 13.17 -24.46 2.41
C MET A 363 13.07 -25.60 3.42
N GLU A 364 11.97 -26.35 3.46
CA GLU A 364 11.77 -27.47 4.39
C GLU A 364 12.83 -28.58 4.23
N ARG A 365 13.24 -28.85 2.99
CA ARG A 365 14.27 -29.86 2.68
C ARG A 365 15.66 -29.39 3.08
N THR A 366 15.97 -28.11 2.92
CA THR A 366 17.30 -27.54 3.20
C THR A 366 17.48 -27.22 4.68
N THR A 367 16.44 -26.84 5.41
CA THR A 367 16.51 -26.50 6.84
C THR A 367 16.16 -27.66 7.77
N LYS A 368 16.35 -28.92 7.34
CA LYS A 368 15.82 -30.15 7.95
C LYS A 368 16.21 -30.30 9.44
N ASN A 369 15.44 -29.65 10.32
CA ASN A 369 15.68 -29.54 11.74
C ASN A 369 14.32 -29.45 12.47
N SER A 370 14.16 -30.23 13.54
CA SER A 370 12.89 -30.32 14.29
C SER A 370 12.49 -29.03 15.00
N ARG A 371 13.43 -28.08 15.16
CA ARG A 371 13.20 -26.75 15.77
C ARG A 371 12.83 -25.66 14.78
N VAL A 372 12.75 -26.00 13.48
CA VAL A 372 12.29 -25.09 12.43
C VAL A 372 10.85 -25.46 12.07
N HIS A 373 9.93 -24.55 12.35
CA HIS A 373 8.50 -24.70 12.12
C HIS A 373 8.06 -23.79 10.98
N TYR A 374 7.19 -24.29 10.10
CA TYR A 374 6.64 -23.53 8.98
C TYR A 374 5.17 -23.18 9.26
N ALA A 375 4.86 -21.88 9.34
CA ALA A 375 3.50 -21.39 9.57
C ALA A 375 2.69 -21.39 8.26
N LEU A 376 2.30 -22.58 7.80
CA LEU A 376 1.61 -22.78 6.51
C LEU A 376 0.09 -22.57 6.58
N ASN A 377 -0.48 -22.60 7.79
CA ASN A 377 -1.91 -22.50 7.99
C ASN A 377 -2.27 -21.13 8.57
N ASN A 378 -3.34 -20.51 8.03
CA ASN A 378 -3.85 -19.21 8.50
C ASN A 378 -4.60 -19.34 9.85
N ILE A 379 -4.19 -20.27 10.72
CA ILE A 379 -4.82 -20.49 12.03
C ILE A 379 -4.46 -19.34 12.98
N ILE A 380 -3.23 -18.82 12.86
CA ILE A 380 -2.70 -17.71 13.64
C ILE A 380 -2.24 -16.61 12.69
N SER A 381 -2.47 -15.36 13.06
CA SER A 381 -2.00 -14.22 12.29
C SER A 381 -0.48 -14.06 12.39
N THR A 382 0.14 -13.53 11.35
CA THR A 382 1.55 -13.12 11.38
C THR A 382 1.80 -12.12 12.50
N GLU A 383 0.88 -11.18 12.71
CA GLU A 383 0.96 -10.19 13.79
C GLU A 383 0.99 -10.85 15.18
N LYS A 384 0.22 -11.93 15.40
CA LYS A 384 0.25 -12.69 16.65
C LYS A 384 1.57 -13.45 16.83
N LEU A 385 2.09 -14.08 15.77
CA LEU A 385 3.39 -14.75 15.82
C LEU A 385 4.50 -13.76 16.19
N ILE A 386 4.50 -12.57 15.58
CA ILE A 386 5.47 -11.52 15.87
C ILE A 386 5.31 -11.01 17.30
N LYS A 387 4.07 -10.80 17.76
CA LYS A 387 3.80 -10.32 19.11
C LYS A 387 4.41 -11.21 20.19
N ASP A 388 4.32 -12.53 20.01
CA ASP A 388 4.71 -13.52 21.02
C ASP A 388 6.16 -14.01 20.84
N CYS A 389 6.90 -13.54 19.83
CA CYS A 389 8.27 -13.99 19.56
C CYS A 389 9.32 -13.25 20.41
N VAL A 390 10.50 -13.87 20.58
CA VAL A 390 11.64 -13.23 21.28
C VAL A 390 12.44 -12.29 20.37
N ALA A 391 12.39 -12.55 19.07
CA ALA A 391 13.03 -11.74 18.04
C ALA A 391 12.34 -11.98 16.69
N HIS A 392 12.30 -10.94 15.88
CA HIS A 392 11.81 -10.99 14.51
C HIS A 392 12.95 -10.71 13.53
N ILE A 393 13.06 -11.53 12.48
CA ILE A 393 14.02 -11.39 11.40
C ILE A 393 13.27 -11.32 10.06
N SER A 394 13.71 -10.44 9.17
CA SER A 394 13.34 -10.48 7.76
C SER A 394 14.38 -9.71 6.94
N ILE A 395 14.18 -9.62 5.63
CA ILE A 395 15.08 -8.90 4.73
C ILE A 395 14.53 -7.50 4.47
N ASN A 396 13.34 -7.37 3.87
CA ASN A 396 12.73 -6.10 3.48
C ASN A 396 11.19 -6.15 3.61
N SER A 397 10.69 -6.71 4.73
CA SER A 397 9.26 -6.95 4.93
C SER A 397 8.60 -5.81 5.69
N SER A 398 7.34 -5.49 5.40
CA SER A 398 6.57 -4.57 6.25
C SER A 398 6.36 -5.13 7.67
N CYS A 399 6.56 -6.43 7.87
CA CYS A 399 6.52 -7.08 9.18
C CYS A 399 7.59 -6.54 10.14
N HIS A 400 8.67 -5.90 9.63
CA HIS A 400 9.62 -5.18 10.48
C HIS A 400 8.91 -4.13 11.35
N PHE A 401 7.91 -3.43 10.82
CA PHE A 401 7.18 -2.40 11.56
C PHE A 401 6.16 -2.99 12.54
N ASP A 402 5.59 -4.16 12.23
CA ASP A 402 4.79 -4.92 13.20
C ASP A 402 5.68 -5.39 14.37
N ALA A 403 6.93 -5.78 14.09
CA ALA A 403 7.92 -6.11 15.12
C ALA A 403 8.35 -4.89 15.95
N ILE A 404 8.53 -3.72 15.33
CA ILE A 404 8.74 -2.47 16.10
C ILE A 404 7.55 -2.21 17.03
N HIS A 405 6.32 -2.43 16.56
CA HIS A 405 5.14 -2.21 17.38
C HIS A 405 5.07 -3.13 18.60
N TYR A 406 5.34 -4.44 18.44
CA TYR A 406 5.17 -5.41 19.53
C TYR A 406 6.44 -5.70 20.33
N VAL A 407 7.58 -5.82 19.65
CA VAL A 407 8.85 -6.28 20.23
C VAL A 407 9.78 -5.08 20.48
N GLY A 408 9.53 -3.93 19.84
CA GLY A 408 10.38 -2.72 19.94
C GLY A 408 11.67 -2.79 19.12
N ARG A 409 12.00 -3.96 18.57
CA ARG A 409 13.18 -4.20 17.76
C ARG A 409 12.95 -5.26 16.68
N THR A 410 13.77 -5.22 15.64
CA THR A 410 13.72 -6.13 14.50
C THR A 410 15.09 -6.26 13.85
N PHE A 411 15.38 -7.43 13.26
CA PHE A 411 16.67 -7.72 12.63
C PHE A 411 16.50 -7.78 11.11
N VAL A 412 17.27 -6.95 10.42
CA VAL A 412 17.29 -6.81 8.96
C VAL A 412 18.43 -7.65 8.43
N LEU A 413 18.13 -8.75 7.75
CA LEU A 413 19.12 -9.61 7.14
C LEU A 413 19.63 -9.00 5.82
N ASN A 414 20.93 -8.73 5.75
CA ASN A 414 21.60 -8.04 4.66
C ASN A 414 21.81 -8.96 3.44
N LEU A 415 20.76 -9.16 2.63
CA LEU A 415 20.84 -9.93 1.38
C LEU A 415 20.55 -9.11 0.11
N ILE A 416 20.10 -7.86 0.27
CA ILE A 416 19.65 -7.02 -0.83
C ILE A 416 20.38 -5.70 -0.83
N GLU A 417 21.08 -5.43 -1.91
CA GLU A 417 21.69 -4.12 -2.13
C GLU A 417 20.59 -3.03 -2.25
N GLY A 418 20.81 -1.89 -1.58
CA GLY A 418 19.88 -0.77 -1.65
C GLY A 418 18.52 -1.04 -1.01
N ASN A 419 18.44 -2.00 -0.09
CA ASN A 419 17.27 -2.28 0.74
C ASN A 419 16.76 -1.01 1.42
N VAL A 420 15.44 -0.78 1.38
CA VAL A 420 14.82 0.41 2.00
C VAL A 420 14.85 0.33 3.53
N MET A 421 14.97 -0.87 4.11
CA MET A 421 15.16 -1.02 5.55
C MET A 421 16.47 -0.41 6.06
N PHE A 422 17.49 -0.24 5.20
CA PHE A 422 18.76 0.37 5.62
C PHE A 422 18.61 1.83 6.05
N ASP A 423 17.67 2.56 5.44
CA ASP A 423 17.38 3.94 5.84
C ASP A 423 16.82 3.98 7.28
N TYR A 424 16.10 2.92 7.70
CA TYR A 424 15.62 2.77 9.08
C TYR A 424 16.68 2.22 10.04
N VAL A 425 17.59 1.37 9.57
CA VAL A 425 18.78 0.97 10.34
C VAL A 425 19.62 2.18 10.69
N GLU A 426 19.86 3.08 9.74
CA GLU A 426 20.65 4.29 9.95
C GLU A 426 19.98 5.26 10.94
N ARG A 427 18.68 5.50 10.77
CA ARG A 427 17.91 6.45 11.61
C ARG A 427 17.56 5.90 12.98
N TYR A 428 17.39 4.58 13.10
CA TYR A 428 16.92 3.89 14.31
C TYR A 428 17.73 2.62 14.63
N PRO A 429 19.05 2.71 14.82
CA PRO A 429 19.94 1.53 14.90
C PRO A 429 19.66 0.61 16.11
N LYS A 430 18.97 1.11 17.14
CA LYS A 430 18.54 0.31 18.30
C LYS A 430 17.28 -0.52 18.04
N SER A 431 16.47 -0.10 17.07
CA SER A 431 15.18 -0.72 16.73
C SER A 431 15.29 -1.54 15.45
N PHE A 432 16.06 -1.10 14.47
CA PHE A 432 16.34 -1.83 13.24
C PHE A 432 17.82 -2.20 13.23
N ILE A 433 18.11 -3.47 13.51
CA ILE A 433 19.48 -3.96 13.64
C ILE A 433 19.84 -4.69 12.35
N LEU A 434 20.84 -4.19 11.63
CA LEU A 434 21.38 -4.88 10.46
C LEU A 434 22.21 -6.08 10.92
N ILE A 435 21.98 -7.23 10.30
CA ILE A 435 22.78 -8.43 10.50
C ILE A 435 23.15 -9.03 9.14
N SER A 436 24.34 -9.62 9.04
CA SER A 436 24.83 -10.28 7.83
C SER A 436 25.03 -11.78 8.03
N SER A 437 24.98 -12.28 9.26
CA SER A 437 25.19 -13.70 9.56
C SER A 437 24.44 -14.18 10.80
N ALA A 438 24.32 -15.50 10.93
CA ALA A 438 23.74 -16.13 12.11
C ALA A 438 24.57 -15.92 13.39
N ASN A 439 25.90 -15.84 13.27
CA ASN A 439 26.80 -15.55 14.40
C ASN A 439 26.53 -14.17 14.97
N GLU A 440 26.48 -13.15 14.11
CA GLU A 440 26.19 -11.78 14.52
C GLU A 440 24.81 -11.68 15.19
N PHE A 441 23.81 -12.35 14.63
CA PHE A 441 22.48 -12.39 15.25
C PHE A 441 22.48 -13.10 16.61
N ALA A 442 23.27 -14.17 16.76
CA ALA A 442 23.39 -14.92 18.01
C ALA A 442 24.00 -14.10 19.17
N GLU A 443 24.70 -13.00 18.89
CA GLU A 443 25.21 -12.10 19.93
C GLU A 443 24.10 -11.27 20.62
N TYR A 444 22.90 -11.21 20.01
CA TYR A 444 21.77 -10.40 20.50
C TYR A 444 20.67 -11.19 21.22
N ILE A 445 20.76 -12.52 21.22
CA ILE A 445 19.75 -13.46 21.74
C ILE A 445 20.40 -14.41 22.74
#